data_AF-A0A355WKF3-F1
#
_entry.id   AF-A0A355WKF3-F1
#
_cell.length_a   1.000
_cell.length_b   1.000
_cell.length_c   1.000
_cell.angle_alpha   90.00
_cell.angle_beta   90.00
_cell.angle_gamma   90.00
#
_symmetry.space_group_name_H-M   'P 1'
#
loop_
_entity.id
_entity.type
_entity.pdbx_description
1 polymer ?
#
loop_
_entity_poly.entity_id
_entity_poly.type
_entity_poly.pdbx_seq_one_letter_code
_entity_poly.pdbx_strand_id
1 'polypeptide(L)'
;AIADIKRRKFEVFNRFAGSSETPIRPERVIAALMKVLPSDATILSDPGTSCPYFSAYYQLPLPGRYFITNRAHGALGYAMSAALGAWFGRPSS
;
A
#
# COMPACT_ATOMS: atom_id res chain seq x y z
N ALA A 1 7.67 17.18 -17.81
CA ALA A 1 8.34 15.86 -17.78
C ALA A 1 7.81 14.94 -16.68
N ILE A 2 7.98 15.25 -15.38
CA ILE A 2 7.60 14.34 -14.26
C ILE A 2 6.11 13.97 -14.24
N ALA A 3 5.21 14.95 -14.42
CA ALA A 3 3.77 14.70 -14.44
C ALA A 3 3.36 13.73 -15.56
N ASP A 4 3.99 13.84 -16.72
CA ASP A 4 3.76 12.96 -17.88
C ASP A 4 4.22 11.53 -17.59
N ILE A 5 5.41 11.37 -16.99
CA ILE A 5 5.94 10.05 -16.58
C ILE A 5 5.04 9.40 -15.53
N LYS A 6 4.58 10.16 -14.53
CA LYS A 6 3.63 9.67 -13.53
C LYS A 6 2.32 9.22 -14.19
N ARG A 7 1.77 10.02 -15.10
CA ARG A 7 0.53 9.68 -15.81
C ARG A 7 0.67 8.34 -16.56
N ARG A 8 1.72 8.17 -17.37
CA ARG A 8 1.98 6.92 -18.10
C ARG A 8 2.16 5.71 -17.16
N LYS A 9 2.86 5.87 -16.04
CA LYS A 9 2.99 4.82 -15.01
C LYS A 9 1.61 4.41 -14.48
N PHE A 10 0.78 5.40 -14.13
CA PHE A 10 -0.54 5.13 -13.56
C PHE A 10 -1.57 4.64 -14.58
N GLU A 11 -1.43 4.96 -15.87
CA GLU A 11 -2.22 4.35 -16.95
C GLU A 11 -2.06 2.81 -16.96
N VAL A 12 -0.82 2.32 -16.83
CA VAL A 12 -0.54 0.87 -16.73
C VAL A 12 -1.11 0.27 -15.45
N PHE A 13 -0.89 0.93 -14.30
CA PHE A 13 -1.47 0.49 -13.03
C PHE A 13 -3.00 0.40 -13.11
N ASN A 14 -3.67 1.42 -13.62
CA ASN A 14 -5.13 1.50 -13.71
C ASN A 14 -5.70 0.39 -14.60
N ARG A 15 -5.02 0.03 -15.69
CA ARG A 15 -5.40 -1.12 -16.53
C ARG A 15 -5.43 -2.42 -15.73
N PHE A 16 -4.41 -2.69 -14.93
CA PHE A 16 -4.36 -3.92 -14.12
C PHE A 16 -5.28 -3.86 -12.89
N ALA A 17 -5.40 -2.70 -12.27
CA ALA A 17 -6.29 -2.47 -11.13
C ALA A 17 -7.77 -2.67 -11.49
N GLY A 18 -8.15 -2.36 -12.74
CA GLY A 18 -9.50 -2.57 -13.26
C GLY A 18 -9.79 -4.01 -13.73
N SER A 19 -8.81 -4.91 -13.74
CA SER A 19 -9.01 -6.28 -14.24
C SER A 19 -9.91 -7.11 -13.30
N SER A 20 -10.89 -7.81 -13.87
CA SER A 20 -11.73 -8.78 -13.16
C SER A 20 -11.23 -10.24 -13.29
N GLU A 21 -10.07 -10.47 -13.91
CA GLU A 21 -9.50 -11.80 -14.11
C GLU A 21 -9.12 -12.48 -12.79
N THR A 22 -9.06 -13.82 -12.81
CA THR A 22 -8.59 -14.67 -11.72
C THR A 22 -7.29 -15.37 -12.11
N PRO A 23 -6.26 -15.42 -11.23
CA PRO A 23 -6.23 -14.91 -9.85
C PRO A 23 -6.17 -13.37 -9.78
N ILE A 24 -6.58 -12.82 -8.63
CA ILE A 24 -6.65 -11.37 -8.40
C ILE A 24 -5.25 -10.74 -8.58
N ARG A 25 -5.19 -9.66 -9.37
CA ARG A 25 -3.97 -8.86 -9.56
C ARG A 25 -3.66 -8.03 -8.30
N PRO A 26 -2.39 -7.92 -7.87
CA PRO A 26 -2.02 -7.09 -6.72
C PRO A 26 -2.42 -5.62 -6.87
N GLU A 27 -2.39 -5.05 -8.09
CA GLU A 27 -2.83 -3.68 -8.36
C GLU A 27 -4.29 -3.46 -7.99
N ARG A 28 -5.15 -4.47 -8.20
CA ARG A 28 -6.56 -4.42 -7.81
C ARG A 28 -6.71 -4.37 -6.30
N VAL A 29 -5.84 -5.07 -5.55
CA VAL A 29 -5.80 -4.98 -4.09
C VAL A 29 -5.39 -3.59 -3.65
N ILE A 30 -4.34 -3.01 -4.22
CA ILE A 30 -3.89 -1.64 -3.89
C ILE A 30 -4.98 -0.61 -4.20
N ALA A 31 -5.64 -0.70 -5.36
CA ALA A 31 -6.73 0.19 -5.73
C ALA A 31 -7.96 0.04 -4.82
N ALA A 32 -8.30 -1.19 -4.41
CA ALA A 32 -9.37 -1.42 -3.45
C ALA A 32 -9.04 -0.79 -2.10
N LEU A 33 -7.82 -0.96 -1.60
CA LEU A 33 -7.40 -0.38 -0.32
C LEU A 33 -7.42 1.15 -0.35
N MET A 34 -6.93 1.79 -1.41
CA MET A 34 -7.03 3.26 -1.58
C MET A 34 -8.48 3.76 -1.61
N LYS A 35 -9.44 2.91 -2.00
CA LYS A 35 -10.87 3.27 -2.05
C LYS A 35 -11.57 3.10 -0.71
N VAL A 36 -11.22 2.07 0.07
CA VAL A 36 -11.99 1.66 1.26
C VAL A 36 -11.37 2.07 2.58
N LEU A 37 -10.07 2.33 2.63
CA LEU A 37 -9.40 2.71 3.88
C LEU A 37 -9.70 4.17 4.24
N PRO A 38 -9.84 4.50 5.54
CA PRO A 38 -9.82 5.88 6.01
C PRO A 38 -8.56 6.63 5.55
N SER A 39 -8.65 7.95 5.42
CA SER A 39 -7.51 8.78 4.99
C SER A 39 -6.33 8.72 5.96
N ASP A 40 -6.57 8.40 7.22
CA ASP A 40 -5.57 8.32 8.28
C ASP A 40 -5.21 6.88 8.69
N ALA A 41 -5.61 5.89 7.88
CA ALA A 41 -5.27 4.50 8.11
C ALA A 41 -3.74 4.29 8.13
N THR A 42 -3.25 3.57 9.16
CA THR A 42 -1.85 3.15 9.23
C THR A 42 -1.67 1.78 8.59
N ILE A 43 -0.81 1.70 7.57
CA ILE A 43 -0.61 0.51 6.74
C ILE A 43 0.72 -0.15 7.11
N LEU A 44 0.64 -1.41 7.56
CA LEU A 44 1.80 -2.23 7.86
C LEU A 44 1.97 -3.28 6.77
N SER A 45 3.09 -3.24 6.06
CA SER A 45 3.39 -4.19 4.99
C SER A 45 4.54 -5.10 5.37
N ASP A 46 4.30 -6.39 5.22
CA ASP A 46 5.33 -7.41 5.37
C ASP A 46 6.37 -7.30 4.27
N PRO A 47 7.60 -7.79 4.51
CA PRO A 47 8.53 -8.10 3.45
C PRO A 47 7.91 -9.12 2.48
N GLY A 48 8.17 -8.95 1.19
CA GLY A 48 7.55 -9.76 0.13
C GLY A 48 6.85 -8.87 -0.88
N THR A 49 5.86 -9.42 -1.59
CA THR A 49 5.18 -8.75 -2.72
C THR A 49 4.41 -7.50 -2.31
N SER A 50 3.80 -7.47 -1.13
CA SER A 50 3.07 -6.27 -0.65
C SER A 50 3.97 -5.03 -0.59
N CYS A 51 5.20 -5.18 -0.08
CA CYS A 51 6.14 -4.07 0.10
C CYS A 51 6.41 -3.23 -1.18
N PRO A 52 6.87 -3.79 -2.31
CA PRO A 52 7.10 -3.03 -3.53
C PRO A 52 5.80 -2.51 -4.16
N TYR A 53 4.68 -3.23 -4.08
CA TYR A 53 3.42 -2.77 -4.67
C TYR A 53 2.85 -1.55 -3.92
N PHE A 54 2.85 -1.59 -2.57
CA PHE A 54 2.48 -0.41 -1.78
C PHE A 54 3.43 0.75 -2.04
N SER A 55 4.75 0.50 -2.01
CA SER A 55 5.76 1.54 -2.23
C SER A 55 5.67 2.15 -3.63
N ALA A 56 5.27 1.37 -4.63
CA ALA A 56 5.18 1.83 -6.01
C ALA A 56 3.87 2.57 -6.29
N TYR A 57 2.74 2.13 -5.73
CA TYR A 57 1.41 2.53 -6.24
C TYR A 57 0.48 3.17 -5.20
N TYR A 58 0.59 2.85 -3.91
CA TYR A 58 -0.32 3.40 -2.91
C TYR A 58 -0.12 4.92 -2.80
N GLN A 59 -1.17 5.70 -3.02
CA GLN A 59 -1.14 7.16 -2.90
C GLN A 59 -1.56 7.54 -1.48
N LEU A 60 -0.60 7.96 -0.66
CA LEU A 60 -0.88 8.42 0.70
C LEU A 60 -1.64 9.76 0.66
N PRO A 61 -2.84 9.84 1.27
CA PRO A 61 -3.64 11.06 1.25
C PRO A 61 -3.16 12.11 2.25
N LEU A 62 -2.39 11.70 3.27
CA LEU A 62 -1.86 12.57 4.33
C LEU A 62 -0.32 12.52 4.39
N PRO A 63 0.35 13.65 4.67
CA PRO A 63 1.77 13.65 4.98
C PRO A 63 2.02 12.99 6.34
N GLY A 64 3.16 12.32 6.50
CA GLY A 64 3.55 11.64 7.74
C GLY A 64 3.80 10.15 7.55
N ARG A 65 3.85 9.40 8.66
CA ARG A 65 4.20 7.98 8.67
C ARG A 65 2.95 7.11 8.76
N TYR A 66 2.24 7.00 7.63
CA TYR A 66 1.05 6.14 7.48
C TYR A 66 1.32 4.84 6.73
N PHE A 67 2.54 4.65 6.22
CA PHE A 67 3.00 3.39 5.63
C PHE A 67 4.30 2.97 6.29
N ILE A 68 4.32 1.76 6.85
CA ILE A 68 5.46 1.20 7.56
C ILE A 68 5.74 -0.20 7.00
N THR A 69 6.99 -0.44 6.63
CA THR A 69 7.45 -1.74 6.17
C THR A 69 8.85 -1.97 6.69
N ASN A 70 9.12 -3.17 7.20
CA ASN A 70 10.45 -3.56 7.63
C ASN A 70 11.30 -4.02 6.44
N ARG A 71 11.45 -3.14 5.43
CA ARG A 71 12.15 -3.47 4.20
C ARG A 71 13.65 -3.66 4.40
N ALA A 72 14.26 -2.90 5.32
CA ALA A 72 15.70 -2.92 5.53
C ALA A 72 16.18 -4.24 6.15
N HIS A 73 15.48 -4.74 7.18
CA HIS A 73 15.84 -6.01 7.82
C HIS A 73 15.19 -7.21 7.11
N GLY A 74 13.99 -7.03 6.54
CA GLY A 74 13.33 -8.08 5.78
C GLY A 74 12.74 -9.21 6.62
N ALA A 75 12.43 -8.96 7.90
CA ALA A 75 11.78 -9.95 8.78
C ALA A 75 10.35 -10.26 8.33
N LEU A 76 10.14 -11.46 7.76
CA LEU A 76 8.82 -11.99 7.44
C LEU A 76 7.98 -12.18 8.72
N GLY A 77 6.70 -11.82 8.67
CA GLY A 77 5.80 -11.84 9.82
C GLY A 77 5.81 -10.55 10.65
N TYR A 78 6.53 -9.52 10.19
CA TYR A 78 6.58 -8.20 10.82
C TYR A 78 5.22 -7.50 10.86
N ALA A 79 4.44 -7.57 9.77
CA ALA A 79 3.27 -6.70 9.61
C ALA A 79 2.20 -6.93 10.68
N MET A 80 1.97 -8.18 11.08
CA MET A 80 0.93 -8.52 12.06
C MET A 80 1.23 -7.91 13.43
N SER A 81 2.43 -8.15 13.96
CA SER A 81 2.84 -7.58 15.26
C SER A 81 2.97 -6.06 15.19
N ALA A 82 3.44 -5.52 14.06
CA ALA A 82 3.49 -4.08 13.84
C ALA A 82 2.08 -3.44 13.83
N ALA A 83 1.08 -4.15 13.29
CA ALA A 83 -0.30 -3.66 13.27
C ALA A 83 -0.89 -3.54 14.67
N LEU A 84 -0.61 -4.52 15.54
CA LEU A 84 -0.97 -4.44 16.96
C LEU A 84 -0.33 -3.22 17.64
N GLY A 85 0.96 -2.98 17.37
CA GLY A 85 1.66 -1.81 17.90
C GLY A 85 1.10 -0.47 17.39
N ALA A 86 0.74 -0.40 16.10
CA ALA A 86 0.11 0.78 15.51
C ALA A 86 -1.25 1.07 16.14
N TRP A 87 -2.10 0.03 16.29
CA TRP A 87 -3.38 0.14 16.99
C TRP A 87 -3.20 0.62 18.43
N PHE A 88 -2.23 0.07 19.17
CA PHE A 88 -1.98 0.50 20.55
C PHE A 88 -1.47 1.95 20.63
N GLY A 89 -0.56 2.35 19.74
CA GLY A 89 0.04 3.69 19.73
C GLY A 89 -0.86 4.78 19.13
N ARG A 90 -1.84 4.41 18.31
CA ARG A 90 -2.81 5.30 17.66
C ARG A 90 -4.19 4.62 17.59
N PRO A 91 -4.90 4.46 18.73
CA PRO A 91 -6.12 3.66 18.79
C PRO A 91 -7.33 4.26 18.05
N SER A 92 -7.24 5.51 17.60
CA SER A 92 -8.30 6.21 16.88
C SER A 92 -8.16 6.24 15.36
N SER A 93 -7.08 5.64 14.81
CA SER A 93 -6.84 5.55 13.36
C SER A 93 -7.44 4.32 12.71
#